data_AF-A0A1V8M9G8-F1
#
_entry.id   AF-A0A1V8M9G8-F1
#
_cell.length_a   1.000
_cell.length_b   1.000
_cell.length_c   1.000
_cell.angle_alpha   90.00
_cell.angle_beta   90.00
_cell.angle_gamma   90.00
#
_symmetry.space_group_name_H-M   'P 1'
#
loop_
_entity.id
_entity.type
_entity.pdbx_description
1 polymer ?
#
loop_
_entity_poly.entity_id
_entity_poly.type
_entity_poly.pdbx_seq_one_letter_code
_entity_poly.pdbx_strand_id
1 'polypeptide(L)'
;MKLFRTKLKDQLRHYISALPNDEQTKSFGSRDFTEQHDRHWQIEQYHRAIKQVCNIERFQVRSKGAIKNHLFAAICGFVQLQKLSFAEVISNCYSVQRNLFKDIMASFIETFMPNISHLNPEFQPVVNA
;
A
#
# COMPACT_ATOMS: atom_id res chain seq x y z
N MET A 1 22.72 25.27 2.10
CA MET A 1 22.20 24.00 1.52
C MET A 1 23.13 22.85 1.90
N LYS A 2 22.60 21.68 2.23
CA LYS A 2 23.37 20.43 2.46
C LYS A 2 22.83 19.29 1.62
N LEU A 3 23.74 18.45 1.10
CA LEU A 3 23.44 17.25 0.34
C LEU A 3 23.65 16.03 1.23
N PHE A 4 22.61 15.21 1.36
CA PHE A 4 22.66 13.91 2.01
C PHE A 4 22.51 12.81 0.97
N ARG A 5 23.20 11.70 1.17
CA ARG A 5 23.18 10.55 0.28
C ARG A 5 22.82 9.31 1.07
N THR A 6 21.82 8.58 0.61
CA THR A 6 21.46 7.28 1.16
C THR A 6 21.52 6.21 0.08
N LYS A 7 21.63 4.95 0.49
CA LYS A 7 21.57 3.80 -0.40
C LYS A 7 20.34 2.99 -0.03
N LEU A 8 19.43 2.79 -0.98
CA LEU A 8 18.28 1.92 -0.83
C LEU A 8 18.37 0.81 -1.87
N LYS A 9 18.60 -0.43 -1.41
CA LYS A 9 18.93 -1.57 -2.26
C LYS A 9 20.14 -1.22 -3.15
N ASP A 10 20.02 -1.33 -4.47
CA ASP A 10 21.07 -0.99 -5.43
C ASP A 10 21.00 0.44 -5.95
N GLN A 11 20.08 1.26 -5.42
CA GLN A 11 19.91 2.65 -5.86
C GLN A 11 20.48 3.65 -4.86
N LEU A 12 21.29 4.57 -5.39
CA LEU A 12 21.74 5.76 -4.67
C LEU A 12 20.63 6.81 -4.69
N ARG A 13 20.34 7.42 -3.55
CA ARG A 13 19.36 8.50 -3.42
C ARG A 13 20.00 9.74 -2.85
N HIS A 14 19.66 10.88 -3.44
CA HIS A 14 20.21 12.19 -3.08
C HIS A 14 19.10 13.06 -2.50
N TYR A 15 19.36 13.63 -1.34
CA TYR A 15 18.42 14.49 -0.62
C TYR A 15 19.07 15.84 -0.37
N ILE A 16 18.31 16.90 -0.61
CA ILE A 16 18.76 18.26 -0.38
C ILE A 16 18.00 18.79 0.84
N SER A 17 18.75 19.29 1.83
CA SER A 17 18.19 20.03 2.95
C SER A 17 18.60 21.50 2.84
N ALA A 18 17.61 22.38 2.84
CA ALA A 18 17.77 23.82 2.88
C ALA A 18 16.80 24.35 3.93
N LEU A 19 17.33 24.75 5.09
CA LEU A 19 16.53 25.38 6.14
C LEU A 19 16.54 26.91 5.92
N PRO A 20 15.51 27.64 6.40
CA PRO A 20 15.39 29.08 6.18
C PRO A 20 16.56 29.90 6.76
N ASN A 21 17.25 29.38 7.77
CA ASN A 21 18.40 29.99 8.40
C ASN A 21 19.68 29.24 8.00
N ASP A 22 20.70 29.99 7.55
CA ASP A 22 22.01 29.44 7.19
C ASP A 22 22.73 28.78 8.36
N GLU A 23 22.58 29.31 9.58
CA GLU A 23 23.19 28.72 10.78
C GLU A 23 22.54 27.39 11.15
N GLN A 24 21.21 27.31 11.03
CA GLN A 24 20.48 26.05 11.19
C GLN A 24 20.84 25.05 10.09
N THR A 25 21.03 25.52 8.85
CA THR A 25 21.49 24.65 7.77
C THR A 25 22.90 24.13 8.03
N LYS A 26 23.79 24.95 8.62
CA LYS A 26 25.15 24.54 9.03
C LYS A 26 25.12 23.55 10.19
N SER A 27 24.21 23.68 11.16
CA SER A 27 24.10 22.74 12.28
C SER A 27 23.37 21.44 11.92
N PHE A 28 22.48 21.45 10.91
CA PHE A 28 21.69 20.29 10.50
C PHE A 28 22.58 19.14 10.01
N GLY A 29 22.73 18.10 10.82
CA GLY A 29 23.66 17.00 10.60
C GLY A 29 23.00 15.74 10.07
N SER A 30 23.79 14.66 9.93
CA SER A 30 23.29 13.36 9.50
C SER A 30 22.22 12.78 10.45
N ARG A 31 22.34 13.02 11.76
CA ARG A 31 21.34 12.58 12.75
C ARG A 31 19.98 13.25 12.48
N ASP A 32 19.97 14.57 12.32
CA ASP A 32 18.74 15.32 12.06
C ASP A 32 18.14 14.93 10.70
N PHE A 33 18.99 14.70 9.69
CA PHE A 33 18.55 14.15 8.41
C PHE A 33 17.86 12.79 8.56
N THR A 34 18.48 11.83 9.26
CA THR A 34 17.91 10.49 9.46
C THR A 34 16.56 10.58 10.17
N GLU A 35 16.48 11.37 11.25
CA GLU A 35 15.22 11.55 11.99
C GLU A 35 14.10 12.12 11.11
N GLN A 36 14.41 13.12 10.27
CA GLN A 36 13.44 13.68 9.33
C GLN A 36 13.08 12.71 8.20
N HIS A 37 14.06 11.94 7.71
CA HIS A 37 13.85 10.93 6.68
C HIS A 37 12.93 9.81 7.18
N ASP A 38 13.13 9.34 8.41
CA ASP A 38 12.30 8.32 9.05
C ASP A 38 10.86 8.82 9.26
N ARG A 39 10.69 10.08 9.68
CA ARG A 39 9.36 10.71 9.76
C ARG A 39 8.69 10.83 8.40
N HIS A 40 9.44 11.23 7.37
CA HIS A 40 8.92 11.33 6.02
C HIS A 40 8.42 9.97 5.50
N TRP A 41 9.11 8.88 5.84
CA TRP A 41 8.70 7.54 5.46
C TRP A 41 7.29 7.16 5.97
N GLN A 42 6.86 7.73 7.10
CA GLN A 42 5.50 7.50 7.63
C GLN A 42 4.41 7.98 6.67
N ILE A 43 4.65 9.08 5.94
CA ILE A 43 3.74 9.57 4.89
C ILE A 43 3.67 8.59 3.73
N GLU A 44 4.81 8.03 3.32
CA GLU A 44 4.85 7.00 2.27
C GLU A 44 4.07 5.74 2.69
N GLN A 45 4.23 5.32 3.95
CA GLN A 45 3.48 4.19 4.52
C GLN A 45 1.96 4.47 4.54
N TYR A 46 1.55 5.68 4.93
CA TYR A 46 0.16 6.12 4.85
C TYR A 46 -0.39 5.98 3.43
N HIS A 47 0.29 6.55 2.43
CA HIS A 47 -0.14 6.48 1.03
C HIS A 47 -0.21 5.05 0.51
N ARG A 48 0.76 4.20 0.89
CA ARG A 48 0.77 2.79 0.47
C ARG A 48 -0.43 2.03 1.04
N ALA A 49 -0.73 2.21 2.33
CA ALA A 49 -1.84 1.54 2.99
C ALA A 49 -3.19 1.96 2.41
N ILE A 50 -3.45 3.25 2.21
CA ILE A 50 -4.74 3.71 1.65
C ILE A 50 -4.97 3.23 0.20
N LYS A 51 -3.90 3.16 -0.60
CA LYS A 51 -3.98 2.67 -1.99
C LYS A 51 -4.21 1.17 -2.06
N GLN A 52 -3.38 0.42 -1.34
CA GLN A 52 -3.36 -1.04 -1.45
C GLN A 52 -4.46 -1.70 -0.63
N VAL A 53 -4.69 -1.24 0.61
CA VAL A 53 -5.60 -1.89 1.57
C VAL A 53 -6.99 -1.27 1.50
N CYS A 54 -7.08 0.06 1.46
CA CYS A 54 -8.36 0.79 1.46
C CYS A 54 -8.90 1.07 0.05
N ASN A 55 -8.19 0.65 -1.01
CA ASN A 55 -8.63 0.75 -2.40
C ASN A 55 -9.06 2.18 -2.83
N ILE A 56 -8.41 3.22 -2.29
CA ILE A 56 -8.81 4.62 -2.51
C ILE A 56 -8.85 5.02 -4.01
N GLU A 57 -8.03 4.37 -4.85
CA GLU A 57 -7.91 4.65 -6.29
C GLU A 57 -8.75 3.73 -7.18
N ARG A 58 -9.43 2.71 -6.62
CA ARG A 58 -10.13 1.68 -7.43
C ARG A 58 -11.61 1.97 -7.67
N PHE A 59 -12.10 3.13 -7.25
CA PHE A 59 -13.49 3.52 -7.42
C PHE A 59 -13.78 4.05 -8.81
N GLN A 60 -14.73 3.45 -9.51
CA GLN A 60 -15.00 3.72 -10.93
C GLN A 60 -16.14 4.72 -11.18
N VAL A 61 -16.92 5.07 -10.15
CA VAL A 61 -18.06 5.98 -10.30
C VAL A 61 -17.56 7.43 -10.40
N ARG A 62 -18.07 8.18 -11.40
CA ARG A 62 -17.60 9.54 -11.72
C ARG A 62 -18.41 10.68 -11.09
N SER A 63 -19.46 10.38 -10.33
CA SER A 63 -20.25 11.42 -9.69
C SER A 63 -19.50 12.05 -8.52
N LYS A 64 -19.52 13.39 -8.43
CA LYS A 64 -18.79 14.15 -7.40
C LYS A 64 -19.11 13.69 -5.97
N GLY A 65 -20.39 13.44 -5.69
CA GLY A 65 -20.84 12.96 -4.37
C GLY A 65 -20.27 11.58 -4.05
N ALA A 66 -20.35 10.64 -4.99
CA ALA A 66 -19.86 9.29 -4.79
C ALA A 66 -18.32 9.26 -4.61
N ILE A 67 -17.58 10.05 -5.41
CA ILE A 67 -16.12 10.17 -5.27
C ILE A 67 -15.74 10.69 -3.88
N LYS A 68 -16.40 11.75 -3.41
CA LYS A 68 -16.14 12.31 -2.06
C LYS A 68 -16.44 11.29 -0.97
N ASN A 69 -17.56 10.58 -1.08
CA ASN A 69 -17.93 9.55 -0.11
C ASN A 69 -16.93 8.39 -0.10
N HIS A 70 -16.46 7.96 -1.27
CA HIS A 70 -15.42 6.92 -1.37
C HIS A 70 -14.11 7.35 -0.72
N LEU A 71 -13.66 8.58 -0.99
CA LEU A 71 -12.46 9.14 -0.37
C LEU A 71 -12.60 9.18 1.16
N PHE A 72 -13.74 9.66 1.66
CA PHE A 72 -14.04 9.69 3.09
C PHE A 72 -14.03 8.30 3.71
N ALA A 73 -14.71 7.34 3.08
CA ALA A 73 -14.78 5.95 3.56
C ALA A 73 -13.41 5.28 3.58
N ALA A 74 -12.57 5.49 2.55
CA ALA A 74 -11.22 4.95 2.49
C ALA A 74 -10.33 5.50 3.62
N ILE A 75 -10.42 6.81 3.90
CA ILE A 75 -9.68 7.43 5.03
C ILE A 75 -10.19 6.87 6.37
N CYS A 76 -11.51 6.75 6.56
CA CYS A 76 -12.08 6.14 7.77
C CYS A 76 -11.62 4.69 7.96
N GLY A 77 -11.60 3.91 6.87
CA GLY A 77 -11.09 2.55 6.88
C GLY A 77 -9.62 2.48 7.31
N PHE A 78 -8.78 3.40 6.81
CA PHE A 78 -7.39 3.50 7.24
C PHE A 78 -7.26 3.81 8.73
N VAL A 79 -7.99 4.82 9.24
CA VAL A 79 -7.97 5.18 10.66
C VAL A 79 -8.37 4.00 11.53
N GLN A 80 -9.41 3.26 11.14
CA GLN A 80 -9.84 2.07 11.87
C GLN A 80 -8.78 0.97 11.87
N LEU A 81 -8.11 0.73 10.75
CA LEU A 81 -6.99 -0.23 10.69
C LEU A 81 -5.82 0.20 11.60
N GLN A 82 -5.49 1.50 11.66
CA GLN A 82 -4.46 1.99 12.58
C GLN A 82 -4.86 1.79 14.04
N LYS A 83 -6.12 2.07 14.40
CA LYS A 83 -6.64 1.82 15.75
C LYS A 83 -6.55 0.34 16.15
N LEU A 84 -6.92 -0.57 15.25
CA LEU A 84 -6.82 -2.01 15.49
C LEU A 84 -5.37 -2.47 15.62
N SER A 85 -4.46 -1.91 14.82
CA SER A 85 -3.04 -2.23 14.91
C SER A 85 -2.44 -1.71 16.22
N PHE A 86 -2.80 -0.51 16.64
CA PHE A 86 -2.38 0.08 17.92
C PHE A 86 -2.90 -0.70 19.12
N ALA A 87 -4.14 -1.21 19.03
CA ALA A 87 -4.73 -2.08 20.05
C ALA A 87 -4.23 -3.54 19.98
N GLU A 88 -3.21 -3.83 19.15
CA GLU A 88 -2.63 -5.16 18.94
C GLU A 88 -3.63 -6.25 18.49
N VAL A 89 -4.82 -5.85 18.02
CA VAL A 89 -5.84 -6.76 17.48
C VAL A 89 -5.39 -7.33 16.13
N ILE A 90 -4.68 -6.53 15.35
CA ILE A 90 -4.07 -6.94 14.08
C ILE A 90 -2.58 -6.64 14.13
N SER A 91 -1.76 -7.60 13.69
CA SER A 91 -0.32 -7.41 13.58
C SER A 91 0.08 -6.65 12.32
N ASN A 92 -0.75 -6.71 11.27
CA ASN A 92 -0.44 -6.14 9.97
C ASN A 92 -1.72 -5.77 9.21
N CYS A 93 -1.91 -4.48 8.86
CA CYS A 93 -3.09 -4.03 8.11
C CYS A 93 -3.19 -4.65 6.70
N TYR A 94 -2.07 -5.04 6.08
CA TYR A 94 -2.03 -5.71 4.78
C TYR A 94 -2.48 -7.17 4.86
N SER A 95 -2.40 -7.84 6.02
CA SER A 95 -2.95 -9.20 6.15
C SER A 95 -4.47 -9.19 6.28
N VAL A 96 -5.05 -8.13 6.87
CA VAL A 96 -6.50 -7.99 7.05
C VAL A 96 -7.23 -8.06 5.72
N GLN A 97 -6.82 -7.27 4.72
CA GLN A 97 -7.43 -7.32 3.39
C GLN A 97 -7.29 -8.70 2.74
N ARG A 98 -6.09 -9.30 2.80
CA ARG A 98 -5.87 -10.64 2.22
C ARG A 98 -6.76 -11.69 2.88
N ASN A 99 -6.86 -11.68 4.20
CA ASN A 99 -7.64 -12.65 4.95
C ASN A 99 -9.15 -12.45 4.75
N LEU A 100 -9.62 -11.21 4.67
CA LEU A 100 -11.04 -10.90 4.44
C LEU A 100 -11.56 -11.54 3.14
N PHE A 101 -10.76 -11.51 2.07
CA PHE A 101 -11.14 -12.11 0.80
C PHE A 101 -10.78 -13.59 0.70
N LYS A 102 -9.87 -14.10 1.54
CA LYS A 102 -9.37 -15.47 1.44
C LYS A 102 -10.51 -16.48 1.59
N ASP A 103 -11.33 -16.34 2.62
CA ASP A 103 -12.38 -17.31 2.92
C ASP A 103 -13.50 -17.25 1.88
N ILE A 104 -13.86 -16.04 1.43
CA ILE A 104 -14.84 -15.83 0.35
C ILE A 104 -14.34 -16.44 -0.97
N MET A 105 -13.08 -16.20 -1.34
CA MET A 105 -12.49 -16.75 -2.55
C MET A 105 -12.34 -18.27 -2.47
N ALA A 106 -11.93 -18.82 -1.33
CA ALA A 106 -11.85 -20.26 -1.10
C ALA A 106 -13.22 -20.93 -1.29
N SER A 107 -14.25 -20.39 -0.63
CA SER A 107 -15.63 -20.87 -0.78
C SER A 107 -16.15 -20.73 -2.21
N PHE A 108 -15.86 -19.62 -2.89
CA PHE A 108 -16.21 -19.43 -4.29
C PHE A 108 -15.54 -20.48 -5.18
N ILE A 109 -14.24 -20.74 -5.02
CA ILE A 109 -13.51 -21.74 -5.79
C ILE A 109 -14.12 -23.12 -5.56
N GLU A 110 -14.29 -23.54 -4.30
CA GLU A 110 -14.88 -24.84 -3.96
C GLU A 110 -16.27 -25.03 -4.56
N THR A 111 -17.10 -23.99 -4.54
CA THR A 111 -18.49 -24.07 -5.02
C THR A 111 -18.59 -23.93 -6.54
N PHE A 112 -17.77 -23.09 -7.15
CA PHE A 112 -17.91 -22.70 -8.56
C PHE A 112 -17.06 -23.55 -9.50
N MET A 113 -15.84 -23.95 -9.11
CA MET A 113 -14.94 -24.73 -9.97
C MET A 113 -15.52 -26.03 -10.50
N PRO A 114 -16.24 -26.85 -9.70
CA PRO A 114 -16.84 -28.09 -10.20
C PRO A 114 -17.81 -27.84 -11.37
N ASN A 115 -18.50 -26.70 -11.36
CA ASN A 115 -19.54 -26.36 -12.34
C ASN A 115 -18.97 -25.85 -13.68
N ILE A 116 -17.71 -25.43 -13.72
CA ILE A 116 -17.04 -24.92 -14.94
C ILE A 116 -15.98 -25.87 -15.49
N SER A 117 -15.94 -27.11 -15.00
CA SER A 117 -15.03 -28.16 -15.46
C SER A 117 -15.10 -28.40 -16.98
N HIS A 118 -16.27 -28.17 -17.58
CA HIS A 118 -16.53 -28.24 -19.02
C HIS A 118 -15.88 -27.09 -19.84
N LEU A 119 -15.38 -26.04 -19.19
CA LEU A 119 -14.62 -24.95 -19.84
C LEU A 119 -13.11 -25.21 -19.85
N ASN A 120 -12.65 -26.28 -19.23
CA ASN A 120 -11.24 -26.64 -19.28
C ASN A 120 -10.86 -26.99 -20.72
N PRO A 121 -9.72 -26.48 -21.24
CA PRO A 121 -9.29 -26.79 -22.59
C PRO A 121 -9.03 -28.29 -22.73
N GLU A 122 -9.77 -28.95 -23.62
CA GLU A 122 -9.49 -30.32 -24.03
C GLU A 122 -8.32 -30.31 -25.01
N PHE A 123 -7.13 -30.64 -24.52
CA PHE A 123 -5.98 -30.85 -25.39
C PHE A 123 -6.12 -32.20 -26.10
N GLN A 124 -6.40 -32.16 -27.40
CA GLN A 124 -6.30 -33.34 -28.25
C GLN A 124 -4.85 -33.83 -28.26
N PRO A 125 -4.60 -35.15 -28.23
CA PRO A 125 -3.26 -35.69 -28.29
C PRO A 125 -2.56 -35.20 -29.56
N VAL A 126 -1.31 -34.76 -29.41
CA VAL A 126 -0.48 -34.30 -30.53
C VAL A 126 -0.36 -35.45 -31.52
N VAL A 127 -1.00 -35.30 -32.68
CA VAL A 127 -0.82 -36.21 -33.81
C VAL A 127 0.54 -35.86 -34.41
N ASN A 128 1.58 -36.59 -34.02
CA ASN A 128 2.88 -36.47 -34.69
C ASN A 128 2.70 -37.01 -36.12
N ALA A 129 2.92 -36.13 -37.11
CA ALA A 129 2.92 -36.44 -38.54
C ALA A 129 4.23 -37.08 -38.98
#